data_AF-A0A0P7U595-F1
#
_entry.id   AF-A0A0P7U595-F1
#
_cell.length_a   1.000
_cell.length_b   1.000
_cell.length_c   1.000
_cell.angle_alpha   90.00
_cell.angle_beta   90.00
_cell.angle_gamma   90.00
#
_symmetry.space_group_name_H-M   'P 1'
#
loop_
_entity.id
_entity.type
_entity.pdbx_description
1 polymer ?
#
loop_
_entity_poly.entity_id
_entity_poly.type
_entity_poly.pdbx_seq_one_letter_code
_entity_poly.pdbx_strand_id
1 'polypeptide(L)'
;MGERINQTVEIIKHTVDIEEKGVKLKLTIVDTPGFGDAVNNNECWKPITDYIDQQFEQYFRDESGLNRKNIQDNRVHCCLYFIPPFGHGLRPVDVEFMKALHEKVNVVPLIAKADCLMPVEVKKLKDRIREEIDKFGIKVYQFPDCDSDEDDEFKQQDKELKESTPFAVIGSNTVVEAKGQRVRGRLYPWGIVEVENQSHCDFVKLRNMLIRTHMHDLKDVTCDVHYENYRAQCIQQMTSKLTQENRMDSPIPILPLPTPDVETEKLIKMKDEELHDNQLSSLPNGLLDGLPALRTVTLHGNPWVCDCGLLYLRSWLLKQEDRSLYRNITCSSPPGLQGRLVMYLVEEEVLQSCRYWYCNLALASQVSLMVFIVMQAILLLFLILFLRRFEKLSQEARHTAEESLTGRETGSDNEFVPLKERTE
;
A
#
# COMPACT_ATOMS: atom_id res chain seq x y z
N MET A 1 28.32 -25.02 -33.26
CA MET A 1 29.08 -24.69 -32.04
C MET A 1 28.84 -23.21 -31.79
N GLY A 2 27.70 -22.89 -31.17
CA GLY A 2 27.36 -21.50 -30.81
C GLY A 2 27.97 -21.21 -29.45
N GLU A 3 28.69 -20.10 -29.34
CA GLU A 3 29.27 -19.63 -28.09
C GLU A 3 28.20 -19.63 -26.99
N ARG A 4 28.43 -20.45 -25.94
CA ARG A 4 27.71 -20.30 -24.69
C ARG A 4 28.22 -19.01 -24.06
N ILE A 5 27.52 -17.92 -24.32
CA ILE A 5 27.69 -16.69 -23.56
C ILE A 5 27.38 -17.06 -22.12
N ASN A 6 28.38 -17.02 -21.23
CA ASN A 6 28.15 -17.01 -19.80
C ASN A 6 27.41 -15.72 -19.47
N GLN A 7 26.10 -15.69 -19.65
CA GLN A 7 25.26 -14.64 -19.10
C GLN A 7 25.29 -14.83 -17.59
N THR A 8 26.05 -13.98 -16.91
CA THR A 8 25.88 -13.75 -15.49
C THR A 8 24.43 -13.32 -15.25
N VAL A 9 23.85 -13.74 -14.12
CA VAL A 9 22.53 -13.27 -13.67
C VAL A 9 22.67 -11.83 -13.18
N GLU A 10 22.97 -10.91 -14.09
CA GLU A 10 22.96 -9.48 -13.80
C GLU A 10 21.52 -8.98 -13.83
N ILE A 11 21.09 -8.38 -12.73
CA ILE A 11 19.73 -7.87 -12.57
C ILE A 11 19.62 -6.56 -13.32
N ILE A 12 18.77 -6.52 -14.36
CA ILE A 12 18.57 -5.36 -15.21
C ILE A 12 17.27 -4.67 -14.82
N LYS A 13 17.31 -3.35 -14.58
CA LYS A 13 16.12 -2.56 -14.26
C LYS A 13 15.69 -1.73 -15.46
N HIS A 14 14.43 -1.85 -15.86
CA HIS A 14 13.79 -1.06 -16.90
C HIS A 14 12.65 -0.26 -16.31
N THR A 15 12.78 1.07 -16.31
CA THR A 15 11.74 1.97 -15.79
C THR A 15 10.99 2.62 -16.93
N VAL A 16 9.67 2.49 -16.93
CA VAL A 16 8.78 3.03 -17.97
C VAL A 16 7.66 3.81 -17.29
N ASP A 17 7.45 5.05 -17.74
CA ASP A 17 6.30 5.85 -17.32
C ASP A 17 5.11 5.53 -18.25
N ILE A 18 4.01 5.09 -17.65
CA ILE A 18 2.77 4.67 -18.32
C ILE A 18 1.66 5.64 -17.91
N GLU A 19 0.83 6.06 -18.84
CA GLU A 19 -0.38 6.86 -18.55
C GLU A 19 -1.63 6.07 -18.94
N GLU A 20 -2.43 5.67 -17.94
CA GLU A 20 -3.73 5.03 -18.18
C GLU A 20 -4.86 5.86 -17.56
N LYS A 21 -5.87 6.23 -18.36
CA LYS A 21 -7.09 6.95 -17.92
C LYS A 21 -6.80 8.23 -17.10
N GLY A 22 -5.68 8.90 -17.35
CA GLY A 22 -5.25 10.11 -16.63
C GLY A 22 -4.42 9.87 -15.37
N VAL A 23 -4.13 8.61 -15.01
CA VAL A 23 -3.20 8.24 -13.94
C VAL A 23 -1.83 7.95 -14.54
N LYS A 24 -0.81 8.67 -14.06
CA LYS A 24 0.60 8.42 -14.41
C LYS A 24 1.18 7.39 -13.45
N LEU A 25 1.64 6.28 -14.00
CA LEU A 25 2.21 5.15 -13.28
C LEU A 25 3.67 4.99 -13.72
N LYS A 26 4.58 4.97 -12.75
CA LYS A 26 5.98 4.62 -13.00
C LYS A 26 6.16 3.12 -12.76
N LEU A 27 6.27 2.35 -13.83
CA LEU A 27 6.46 0.91 -13.78
C LEU A 27 7.96 0.59 -13.87
N THR A 28 8.48 -0.13 -12.90
CA THR A 28 9.86 -0.66 -12.93
C THR A 28 9.80 -2.17 -13.13
N ILE A 29 10.36 -2.64 -14.23
CA ILE A 29 10.51 -4.06 -14.55
C ILE A 29 11.93 -4.46 -14.19
N VAL A 30 12.06 -5.54 -13.42
CA VAL A 30 13.36 -6.08 -12.99
C VAL A 30 13.54 -7.43 -13.66
N ASP A 31 14.44 -7.48 -14.64
CA ASP A 31 14.74 -8.68 -15.41
C ASP A 31 15.92 -9.43 -14.80
N THR A 32 15.83 -10.76 -14.81
CA THR A 32 16.82 -11.70 -14.26
C THR A 32 17.27 -12.68 -15.37
N PRO A 33 18.09 -12.22 -16.34
CA PRO A 33 18.60 -13.07 -17.42
C PRO A 33 19.47 -14.21 -16.87
N GLY A 34 19.48 -15.37 -17.55
CA GLY A 34 20.36 -16.49 -17.20
C GLY A 34 19.85 -17.42 -16.09
N PHE A 35 18.59 -17.29 -15.66
CA PHE A 35 17.99 -18.21 -14.69
C PHE A 35 17.92 -19.64 -15.23
N GLY A 36 18.51 -20.58 -14.50
CA GLY A 36 18.43 -22.03 -14.80
C GLY A 36 19.32 -22.51 -15.96
N ASP A 37 20.16 -21.63 -16.53
CA ASP A 37 21.08 -21.96 -17.62
C ASP A 37 22.38 -22.61 -17.13
N ALA A 38 22.69 -22.47 -15.84
CA ALA A 38 23.87 -23.09 -15.23
C ALA A 38 23.71 -24.61 -15.12
N VAL A 39 24.82 -25.34 -15.26
CA VAL A 39 24.84 -26.81 -15.07
C VAL A 39 24.58 -27.18 -13.60
N ASN A 40 25.07 -26.36 -12.68
CA ASN A 40 24.75 -26.44 -11.26
C ASN A 40 23.82 -25.29 -10.89
N ASN A 41 22.57 -25.62 -10.56
CA ASN A 41 21.55 -24.64 -10.18
C ASN A 41 21.32 -24.60 -8.66
N ASN A 42 22.23 -25.18 -7.86
CA ASN A 42 22.16 -25.06 -6.41
C ASN A 42 22.20 -23.57 -6.03
N GLU A 43 21.17 -23.12 -5.31
CA GLU A 43 21.06 -21.76 -4.79
C GLU A 43 20.94 -20.64 -5.85
N CYS A 44 20.40 -20.96 -7.02
CA CYS A 44 20.16 -19.98 -8.09
C CYS A 44 19.21 -18.82 -7.68
N TRP A 45 18.45 -18.99 -6.60
CA TRP A 45 17.58 -17.96 -6.02
C TRP A 45 18.31 -16.91 -5.17
N LYS A 46 19.55 -17.17 -4.72
CA LYS A 46 20.28 -16.26 -3.83
C LYS A 46 20.45 -14.85 -4.38
N PRO A 47 20.94 -14.64 -5.63
CA PRO A 47 21.10 -13.28 -6.16
C PRO A 47 19.79 -12.48 -6.20
N ILE A 48 18.67 -13.16 -6.46
CA ILE A 48 17.34 -12.56 -6.51
C ILE A 48 16.83 -12.24 -5.11
N THR A 49 17.05 -13.16 -4.17
CA THR A 49 16.72 -13.00 -2.75
C THR A 49 17.51 -11.84 -2.14
N ASP A 50 18.82 -11.80 -2.37
CA ASP A 50 19.72 -10.76 -1.90
C ASP A 50 19.33 -9.39 -2.47
N TYR A 51 18.90 -9.35 -3.74
CA TYR A 51 18.41 -8.11 -4.36
C TYR A 51 17.13 -7.59 -3.70
N ILE A 52 16.17 -8.47 -3.42
CA ILE A 52 14.92 -8.13 -2.71
C ILE A 52 15.26 -7.61 -1.30
N ASP A 53 16.11 -8.32 -0.57
CA ASP A 53 16.57 -7.91 0.76
C ASP A 53 17.28 -6.55 0.71
N GLN A 54 18.12 -6.31 -0.31
CA GLN A 54 18.76 -5.01 -0.50
C GLN A 54 17.74 -3.88 -0.74
N GLN A 55 16.64 -4.16 -1.47
CA GLN A 55 15.59 -3.14 -1.66
C GLN A 55 14.85 -2.87 -0.34
N PHE A 56 14.59 -3.90 0.47
CA PHE A 56 14.00 -3.72 1.79
C PHE A 56 14.93 -3.00 2.75
N GLU A 57 16.22 -3.32 2.76
CA GLU A 57 17.21 -2.63 3.58
C GLU A 57 17.32 -1.15 3.20
N GLN A 58 17.34 -0.84 1.89
CA GLN A 58 17.37 0.54 1.44
C GLN A 58 16.14 1.32 1.92
N TYR A 59 14.95 0.74 1.78
CA TYR A 59 13.72 1.35 2.26
C TYR A 59 13.73 1.54 3.79
N PHE A 60 14.20 0.54 4.54
CA PHE A 60 14.32 0.60 6.00
C PHE A 60 15.29 1.69 6.48
N ARG A 61 16.42 1.87 5.78
CA ARG A 61 17.37 2.95 6.06
C ARG A 61 16.75 4.32 5.79
N ASP A 62 16.02 4.47 4.69
CA ASP A 62 15.36 5.72 4.32
C ASP A 62 14.20 6.07 5.28
N GLU A 63 13.45 5.06 5.76
CA GLU A 63 12.40 5.21 6.79
C GLU A 63 12.98 5.62 8.15
N SER A 64 14.09 4.98 8.55
CA SER A 64 14.79 5.27 9.81
C SER A 64 15.51 6.62 9.80
N GLY A 65 15.78 7.16 8.60
CA GLY A 65 16.47 8.43 8.40
C GLY A 65 15.67 9.66 8.85
N LEU A 66 16.35 10.82 8.80
CA LEU A 66 15.77 12.12 9.18
C LEU A 66 14.85 12.70 8.08
N ASN A 67 15.09 12.36 6.80
CA ASN A 67 14.38 12.91 5.65
C ASN A 67 13.24 12.00 5.17
N ARG A 68 12.17 11.88 5.97
CA ARG A 68 11.05 10.95 5.70
C ARG A 68 10.04 11.38 4.64
N LYS A 69 10.13 12.61 4.11
CA LYS A 69 9.07 13.20 3.28
C LYS A 69 9.05 12.75 1.80
N ASN A 70 10.14 12.21 1.27
CA ASN A 70 10.26 11.86 -0.15
C ASN A 70 11.02 10.54 -0.35
N ILE A 71 10.54 9.47 0.30
CA ILE A 71 11.12 8.13 0.15
C ILE A 71 10.66 7.55 -1.19
N GLN A 72 11.60 7.06 -1.99
CA GLN A 72 11.29 6.36 -3.24
C GLN A 72 11.10 4.87 -2.94
N ASP A 73 9.93 4.34 -3.27
CA ASP A 73 9.66 2.91 -3.12
C ASP A 73 10.26 2.13 -4.30
N ASN A 74 11.37 1.43 -4.04
CA ASN A 74 12.04 0.53 -4.98
C ASN A 74 11.82 -0.95 -4.62
N ARG A 75 10.93 -1.26 -3.66
CA ARG A 75 10.63 -2.63 -3.25
C ARG A 75 9.96 -3.39 -4.39
N VAL A 76 10.17 -4.71 -4.43
CA VAL A 76 9.55 -5.58 -5.43
C VAL A 76 8.14 -5.95 -4.95
N HIS A 77 7.11 -5.45 -5.63
CA HIS A 77 5.72 -5.69 -5.22
C HIS A 77 5.14 -7.03 -5.68
N CYS A 78 5.66 -7.56 -6.80
CA CYS A 78 5.16 -8.80 -7.41
C CYS A 78 6.28 -9.51 -8.17
N CYS A 79 6.35 -10.82 -8.03
CA CYS A 79 7.26 -11.70 -8.75
C CYS A 79 6.45 -12.59 -9.70
N LEU A 80 6.62 -12.38 -11.01
CA LEU A 80 6.04 -13.24 -12.03
C LEU A 80 6.92 -14.46 -12.25
N TYR A 81 6.46 -15.62 -11.80
CA TYR A 81 7.24 -16.85 -11.89
C TYR A 81 6.83 -17.69 -13.11
N PHE A 82 7.75 -17.83 -14.08
CA PHE A 82 7.49 -18.53 -15.34
C PHE A 82 7.79 -20.03 -15.24
N ILE A 83 6.73 -20.83 -15.25
CA ILE A 83 6.78 -22.29 -15.28
C ILE A 83 6.84 -22.73 -16.75
N PRO A 84 7.81 -23.60 -17.13
CA PRO A 84 7.90 -24.10 -18.50
C PRO A 84 6.71 -25.01 -18.86
N PRO A 85 6.20 -24.96 -20.10
CA PRO A 85 5.03 -25.76 -20.51
C PRO A 85 5.36 -27.23 -20.77
N PHE A 86 6.65 -27.57 -20.92
CA PHE A 86 7.10 -28.91 -21.33
C PHE A 86 7.12 -29.93 -20.17
N GLY A 87 6.65 -29.54 -18.98
CA GLY A 87 6.67 -30.37 -17.77
C GLY A 87 5.35 -31.10 -17.51
N HIS A 88 5.42 -32.14 -16.68
CA HIS A 88 4.24 -32.80 -16.12
C HIS A 88 3.70 -32.12 -14.86
N GLY A 89 4.43 -31.14 -14.32
CA GLY A 89 4.21 -30.44 -13.05
C GLY A 89 5.37 -29.47 -12.78
N LEU A 90 5.52 -29.06 -11.52
CA LEU A 90 6.62 -28.22 -11.04
C LEU A 90 7.92 -29.00 -10.97
N ARG A 91 9.01 -28.40 -11.46
CA ARG A 91 10.34 -29.02 -11.31
C ARG A 91 10.83 -28.82 -9.88
N PRO A 92 11.71 -29.70 -9.36
CA PRO A 92 12.28 -29.54 -8.01
C PRO A 92 12.96 -28.17 -7.81
N VAL A 93 13.66 -27.67 -8.83
CA VAL A 93 14.27 -26.32 -8.82
C VAL A 93 13.21 -25.24 -8.66
N ASP A 94 12.06 -25.39 -9.30
CA ASP A 94 10.97 -24.42 -9.21
C ASP A 94 10.36 -24.39 -7.80
N VAL A 95 10.25 -25.57 -7.17
CA VAL A 95 9.75 -25.73 -5.80
C VAL A 95 10.69 -25.05 -4.79
N GLU A 96 12.00 -25.32 -4.87
CA GLU A 96 12.99 -24.71 -3.97
C GLU A 96 13.02 -23.19 -4.12
N PHE A 97 12.94 -22.71 -5.36
CA PHE A 97 12.95 -21.28 -5.68
C PHE A 97 11.70 -20.57 -5.13
N MET A 98 10.51 -21.12 -5.40
CA MET A 98 9.27 -20.52 -4.89
C MET A 98 9.19 -20.57 -3.36
N LYS A 99 9.72 -21.63 -2.72
CA LYS A 99 9.86 -21.68 -1.25
C LYS A 99 10.81 -20.62 -0.70
N ALA A 100 11.88 -20.29 -1.42
CA ALA A 100 12.78 -19.22 -0.97
C ALA A 100 12.14 -17.82 -1.11
N LEU A 101 11.32 -17.61 -2.14
CA LEU A 101 10.74 -16.31 -2.44
C LEU A 101 9.41 -16.00 -1.75
N HIS A 102 8.59 -17.03 -1.46
CA HIS A 102 7.21 -16.82 -1.01
C HIS A 102 7.07 -16.07 0.33
N GLU A 103 8.12 -16.00 1.15
CA GLU A 103 8.13 -15.25 2.40
C GLU A 103 8.43 -13.76 2.17
N LYS A 104 9.06 -13.42 1.04
CA LYS A 104 9.61 -12.08 0.78
C LYS A 104 8.85 -11.29 -0.28
N VAL A 105 8.16 -11.96 -1.19
CA VAL A 105 7.46 -11.30 -2.31
C VAL A 105 6.20 -12.05 -2.69
N ASN A 106 5.21 -11.31 -3.21
CA ASN A 106 4.02 -11.87 -3.82
C ASN A 106 4.38 -12.66 -5.08
N VAL A 107 4.33 -14.00 -5.01
CA VAL A 107 4.63 -14.87 -6.15
C VAL A 107 3.36 -15.15 -6.95
N VAL A 108 3.38 -14.79 -8.24
CA VAL A 108 2.31 -15.10 -9.21
C VAL A 108 2.82 -16.13 -10.22
N PRO A 109 2.36 -17.39 -10.16
CA PRO A 109 2.79 -18.43 -11.10
C PRO A 109 2.13 -18.27 -12.47
N LEU A 110 2.95 -18.36 -13.52
CA LEU A 110 2.56 -18.23 -14.92
C LEU A 110 3.03 -19.46 -15.72
N ILE A 111 2.19 -20.00 -16.58
CA ILE A 111 2.61 -21.00 -17.57
C ILE A 111 3.11 -20.25 -18.80
N ALA A 112 4.40 -20.38 -19.07
CA ALA A 112 5.05 -19.76 -20.22
C ALA A 112 4.72 -20.50 -21.52
N LYS A 113 4.74 -19.79 -22.66
CA LYS A 113 4.56 -20.37 -24.01
C LYS A 113 3.36 -21.33 -24.08
N ALA A 114 2.21 -20.85 -23.61
CA ALA A 114 0.98 -21.65 -23.56
C ALA A 114 0.51 -22.15 -24.95
N ASP A 115 0.98 -21.54 -26.04
CA ASP A 115 0.73 -21.99 -27.42
C ASP A 115 1.34 -23.34 -27.76
N CYS A 116 2.23 -23.88 -26.92
CA CYS A 116 2.74 -25.23 -27.08
C CYS A 116 1.80 -26.33 -26.56
N LEU A 117 0.72 -25.96 -25.86
CA LEU A 117 -0.17 -26.90 -25.17
C LEU A 117 -1.59 -26.82 -25.72
N MET A 118 -2.28 -27.96 -25.80
CA MET A 118 -3.71 -27.97 -26.08
C MET A 118 -4.52 -27.51 -24.86
N PRO A 119 -5.72 -26.92 -25.03
CA PRO A 119 -6.55 -26.46 -23.90
C PRO A 119 -6.81 -27.53 -22.82
N VAL A 120 -6.96 -28.79 -23.24
CA VAL A 120 -7.14 -29.95 -22.33
C VAL A 120 -5.88 -30.22 -21.51
N GLU A 121 -4.71 -30.05 -22.11
CA GLU A 121 -3.41 -30.24 -21.46
C GLU A 121 -3.11 -29.08 -20.51
N VAL A 122 -3.42 -27.85 -20.90
CA VAL A 122 -3.32 -26.66 -20.04
C VAL A 122 -4.15 -26.87 -18.78
N LYS A 123 -5.41 -27.32 -18.91
CA LYS A 123 -6.26 -27.58 -17.74
C LYS A 123 -5.63 -28.62 -16.80
N LYS A 124 -5.18 -29.75 -17.35
CA LYS A 124 -4.49 -30.79 -16.56
C LYS A 124 -3.23 -30.27 -15.87
N LEU A 125 -2.44 -29.44 -16.55
CA LEU A 125 -1.22 -28.85 -15.99
C LEU A 125 -1.54 -27.85 -14.87
N LYS A 126 -2.56 -26.99 -15.06
CA LYS A 126 -3.03 -26.06 -14.02
C LYS A 126 -3.45 -26.81 -12.76
N ASP A 127 -4.25 -27.87 -12.90
CA ASP A 127 -4.73 -28.65 -11.76
C ASP A 127 -3.57 -29.31 -11.00
N ARG A 128 -2.61 -29.91 -11.70
CA ARG A 128 -1.41 -30.49 -11.08
C ARG A 128 -0.54 -29.46 -10.37
N ILE A 129 -0.33 -28.30 -10.98
CA ILE A 129 0.48 -27.23 -10.36
C ILE A 129 -0.18 -26.77 -9.05
N ARG A 130 -1.51 -26.63 -9.01
CA ARG A 130 -2.23 -26.27 -7.77
C ARG A 130 -2.06 -27.33 -6.69
N GLU A 131 -2.28 -28.60 -7.03
CA GLU A 131 -2.09 -29.71 -6.10
C GLU A 131 -0.66 -29.76 -5.53
N GLU A 132 0.35 -29.51 -6.37
CA GLU A 132 1.75 -29.50 -5.93
C GLU A 132 2.08 -28.28 -5.06
N ILE A 133 1.57 -27.09 -5.39
CA ILE A 133 1.71 -25.87 -4.57
C ILE A 133 1.18 -26.12 -3.16
N ASP A 134 -0.03 -26.71 -3.05
CA ASP A 134 -0.66 -27.04 -1.78
C ASP A 134 0.13 -28.11 -1.02
N LYS A 135 0.57 -29.16 -1.72
CA LYS A 135 1.37 -30.25 -1.13
C LYS A 135 2.71 -29.77 -0.57
N PHE A 136 3.36 -28.83 -1.24
CA PHE A 136 4.65 -28.28 -0.82
C PHE A 136 4.51 -27.11 0.16
N GLY A 137 3.29 -26.61 0.41
CA GLY A 137 3.01 -25.51 1.32
C GLY A 137 3.51 -24.15 0.80
N ILE A 138 3.50 -23.95 -0.53
CA ILE A 138 3.98 -22.71 -1.13
C ILE A 138 2.87 -21.66 -1.08
N LYS A 139 3.09 -20.58 -0.32
CA LYS A 139 2.19 -19.42 -0.27
C LYS A 139 2.34 -18.56 -1.54
N VAL A 140 1.49 -18.81 -2.54
CA VAL A 140 1.36 -17.90 -3.68
C VAL A 140 0.46 -16.71 -3.34
N TYR A 141 0.53 -15.65 -4.15
CA TYR A 141 -0.38 -14.51 -3.99
C TYR A 141 -1.83 -14.98 -4.06
N GLN A 142 -2.59 -14.69 -3.00
CA GLN A 142 -4.01 -14.96 -2.91
C GLN A 142 -4.75 -13.66 -3.18
N PHE A 143 -5.71 -13.72 -4.09
CA PHE A 143 -6.58 -12.60 -4.38
C PHE A 143 -7.45 -12.29 -3.14
N PRO A 144 -7.63 -11.02 -2.79
CA PRO A 144 -8.55 -10.62 -1.73
C PRO A 144 -9.94 -11.22 -1.92
N ASP A 145 -10.62 -11.54 -0.83
CA ASP A 145 -12.02 -11.93 -0.90
C ASP A 145 -12.87 -10.71 -1.22
N CYS A 146 -13.82 -10.86 -2.16
CA CYS A 146 -14.76 -9.78 -2.47
C CYS A 146 -15.67 -9.54 -1.27
N ASP A 147 -15.91 -8.27 -0.95
CA ASP A 147 -16.87 -7.87 0.06
C ASP A 147 -18.28 -8.34 -0.32
N SER A 148 -19.10 -8.65 0.70
CA SER A 148 -20.48 -9.12 0.50
C SER A 148 -21.37 -8.12 -0.22
N ASP A 149 -20.98 -6.85 -0.20
CA ASP A 149 -21.79 -5.72 -0.65
C ASP A 149 -21.49 -5.35 -2.12
N GLU A 150 -20.50 -5.99 -2.73
CA GLU A 150 -20.13 -5.83 -4.16
C GLU A 150 -21.13 -6.51 -5.11
N ASP A 151 -21.20 -6.00 -6.34
CA ASP A 151 -22.10 -6.52 -7.37
C ASP A 151 -21.83 -7.99 -7.71
N ASP A 152 -22.89 -8.77 -7.95
CA ASP A 152 -22.77 -10.20 -8.31
C ASP A 152 -21.95 -10.42 -9.60
N GLU A 153 -21.97 -9.46 -10.52
CA GLU A 153 -21.15 -9.49 -11.75
C GLU A 153 -19.65 -9.35 -11.42
N PHE A 154 -19.29 -8.47 -10.48
CA PHE A 154 -17.91 -8.28 -10.05
C PHE A 154 -17.40 -9.51 -9.30
N LYS A 155 -18.22 -10.08 -8.41
CA LYS A 155 -17.91 -11.34 -7.69
C LYS A 155 -17.65 -12.49 -8.66
N GLN A 156 -18.44 -12.61 -9.72
CA GLN A 156 -18.25 -13.64 -10.73
C GLN A 156 -16.93 -13.44 -11.51
N GLN A 157 -16.60 -12.20 -11.87
CA GLN A 157 -15.33 -11.89 -12.56
C GLN A 157 -14.11 -12.20 -11.68
N ASP A 158 -14.15 -11.86 -10.39
CA ASP A 158 -13.06 -12.17 -9.47
C ASP A 158 -12.89 -13.67 -9.25
N LYS A 159 -13.99 -14.41 -9.12
CA LYS A 159 -13.96 -15.86 -9.04
C LYS A 159 -13.36 -16.50 -10.29
N GLU A 160 -13.73 -16.01 -11.48
CA GLU A 160 -13.13 -16.47 -12.73
C GLU A 160 -11.63 -16.16 -12.84
N LEU A 161 -11.20 -15.03 -12.28
CA LEU A 161 -9.79 -14.66 -12.21
C LEU A 161 -9.02 -15.59 -11.28
N LYS A 162 -9.55 -15.85 -10.07
CA LYS A 162 -9.03 -16.83 -9.11
C LYS A 162 -8.88 -18.22 -9.74
N GLU A 163 -9.93 -18.71 -10.38
CA GLU A 163 -9.93 -20.01 -11.08
C GLU A 163 -8.98 -20.07 -12.29
N SER A 164 -8.61 -18.91 -12.85
CA SER A 164 -7.69 -18.84 -13.99
C SER A 164 -6.22 -18.98 -13.60
N THR A 165 -5.87 -18.89 -12.32
CA THR A 165 -4.48 -19.02 -11.83
C THR A 165 -4.05 -20.48 -11.66
N PRO A 166 -2.86 -20.90 -12.13
CA PRO A 166 -1.81 -20.10 -12.78
C PRO A 166 -2.19 -19.67 -14.22
N PHE A 167 -1.86 -18.43 -14.59
CA PHE A 167 -2.23 -17.87 -15.89
C PHE A 167 -1.44 -18.50 -17.03
N ALA A 168 -2.12 -18.92 -18.09
CA ALA A 168 -1.48 -19.45 -19.29
C ALA A 168 -1.24 -18.31 -20.29
N VAL A 169 0.01 -17.90 -20.46
CA VAL A 169 0.37 -16.68 -21.21
C VAL A 169 1.19 -16.95 -22.46
N ILE A 170 0.97 -16.09 -23.45
CA ILE A 170 1.69 -16.09 -24.73
C ILE A 170 2.22 -14.67 -24.92
N GLY A 171 3.53 -14.54 -25.10
CA GLY A 171 4.17 -13.27 -25.43
C GLY A 171 4.48 -13.17 -26.92
N SER A 172 4.28 -12.00 -27.52
CA SER A 172 4.75 -11.71 -28.87
C SER A 172 5.12 -10.25 -29.03
N ASN A 173 6.26 -10.00 -29.67
CA ASN A 173 6.69 -8.66 -30.08
C ASN A 173 6.30 -8.36 -31.54
N THR A 174 5.83 -9.36 -32.29
CA THR A 174 5.46 -9.20 -33.70
C THR A 174 3.99 -8.81 -33.85
N VAL A 175 3.73 -7.84 -34.72
CA VAL A 175 2.38 -7.44 -35.12
C VAL A 175 2.02 -8.19 -36.40
N VAL A 176 0.90 -8.89 -36.38
CA VAL A 176 0.36 -9.68 -37.50
C VAL A 176 -1.01 -9.13 -37.88
N GLU A 177 -1.40 -9.29 -39.13
CA GLU A 177 -2.72 -8.90 -39.60
C GLU A 177 -3.67 -10.09 -39.51
N ALA A 178 -4.68 -10.00 -38.66
CA ALA A 178 -5.74 -11.00 -38.51
C ALA A 178 -7.09 -10.34 -38.76
N LYS A 179 -7.88 -10.87 -39.70
CA LYS A 179 -9.23 -10.37 -40.05
C LYS A 179 -9.27 -8.85 -40.35
N GLY A 180 -8.22 -8.32 -40.98
CA GLY A 180 -8.10 -6.90 -41.34
C GLY A 180 -7.73 -5.96 -40.17
N GLN A 181 -7.42 -6.50 -38.99
CA GLN A 181 -6.89 -5.74 -37.86
C GLN A 181 -5.44 -6.12 -37.58
N ARG A 182 -4.62 -5.10 -37.26
CA ARG A 182 -3.22 -5.28 -36.84
C ARG A 182 -3.21 -5.63 -35.35
N VAL A 183 -2.96 -6.90 -35.05
CA VAL A 183 -2.97 -7.45 -33.68
C VAL A 183 -1.60 -8.01 -33.33
N ARG A 184 -1.24 -8.00 -32.05
CA ARG A 184 0.00 -8.66 -31.58
C ARG A 184 -0.25 -10.16 -31.53
N GLY A 185 0.60 -10.92 -32.20
CA GLY A 185 0.39 -12.36 -32.35
C GLY A 185 1.60 -13.09 -32.88
N ARG A 186 1.55 -14.42 -32.82
CA ARG A 186 2.55 -15.34 -33.38
C ARG A 186 1.97 -16.01 -34.62
N LEU A 187 2.71 -15.98 -35.72
CA LEU A 187 2.33 -16.63 -36.97
C LEU A 187 2.95 -18.03 -37.03
N TYR A 188 2.12 -19.03 -37.23
CA TYR A 188 2.51 -20.41 -37.50
C TYR A 188 2.00 -20.84 -38.89
N PRO A 189 2.60 -21.88 -39.51
CA PRO A 189 2.10 -22.41 -40.78
C PRO A 189 0.63 -22.83 -40.76
N TRP A 190 0.12 -23.26 -39.59
CA TRP A 190 -1.26 -23.72 -39.40
C TRP A 190 -2.22 -22.64 -38.88
N GLY A 191 -1.76 -21.44 -38.55
CA GLY A 191 -2.64 -20.39 -38.05
C GLY A 191 -1.93 -19.27 -37.29
N ILE A 192 -2.73 -18.29 -36.86
CA ILE A 192 -2.26 -17.12 -36.12
C ILE A 192 -2.78 -17.21 -34.69
N VAL A 193 -1.88 -17.04 -33.73
CA VAL A 193 -2.22 -16.97 -32.31
C VAL A 193 -2.16 -15.52 -31.85
N GLU A 194 -3.33 -14.93 -31.64
CA GLU A 194 -3.50 -13.58 -31.11
C GLU A 194 -3.25 -13.54 -29.59
N VAL A 195 -2.42 -12.60 -29.12
CA VAL A 195 -2.03 -12.46 -27.69
C VAL A 195 -3.11 -11.76 -26.87
N GLU A 196 -3.88 -10.86 -27.47
CA GLU A 196 -4.94 -10.11 -26.76
C GLU A 196 -6.29 -10.83 -26.78
N ASN A 197 -6.35 -12.03 -27.36
CA ASN A 197 -7.58 -12.78 -27.47
C ASN A 197 -7.74 -13.73 -26.27
N GLN A 198 -8.79 -13.52 -25.47
CA GLN A 198 -9.08 -14.30 -24.26
C GLN A 198 -9.37 -15.78 -24.54
N SER A 199 -9.75 -16.13 -25.77
CA SER A 199 -9.96 -17.54 -26.16
C SER A 199 -8.65 -18.29 -26.41
N HIS A 200 -7.56 -17.57 -26.68
CA HIS A 200 -6.25 -18.14 -26.95
C HIS A 200 -5.36 -18.17 -25.71
N CYS A 201 -5.37 -17.11 -24.90
CA CYS A 201 -4.57 -17.05 -23.69
C CYS A 201 -5.13 -16.12 -22.61
N ASP A 202 -4.65 -16.31 -21.39
CA ASP A 202 -5.04 -15.52 -20.22
C ASP A 202 -4.23 -14.21 -20.09
N PHE A 203 -3.53 -13.76 -21.15
CA PHE A 203 -2.68 -12.57 -21.09
C PHE A 203 -3.45 -11.30 -20.70
N VAL A 204 -4.67 -11.14 -21.22
CA VAL A 204 -5.53 -9.98 -20.88
C VAL A 204 -5.91 -9.99 -19.40
N LYS A 205 -6.18 -11.18 -18.83
CA LYS A 205 -6.50 -11.34 -17.41
C LYS A 205 -5.29 -10.96 -16.55
N LEU A 206 -4.10 -11.45 -16.89
CA LEU A 206 -2.85 -11.09 -16.20
C LEU A 206 -2.58 -9.57 -16.26
N ARG A 207 -2.73 -8.95 -17.44
CA ARG A 207 -2.53 -7.50 -17.61
C ARG A 207 -3.49 -6.69 -16.73
N ASN A 208 -4.77 -7.05 -16.75
CA ASN A 208 -5.80 -6.37 -15.97
C ASN A 208 -5.58 -6.55 -14.46
N MET A 209 -5.09 -7.71 -14.03
CA MET A 209 -4.71 -7.98 -12.65
C MET A 209 -3.58 -7.06 -12.20
N LEU A 210 -2.48 -7.03 -12.94
CA LEU A 210 -1.26 -6.30 -12.55
C LEU A 210 -1.40 -4.77 -12.60
N ILE A 211 -2.11 -4.23 -13.59
CA ILE A 211 -2.10 -2.78 -13.85
C ILE A 211 -3.38 -2.10 -13.34
N ARG A 212 -4.53 -2.79 -13.36
CA ARG A 212 -5.83 -2.13 -13.15
C ARG A 212 -6.47 -2.41 -11.82
N THR A 213 -6.52 -3.69 -11.42
CA THR A 213 -7.39 -4.13 -10.32
C THR A 213 -6.61 -4.35 -9.04
N HIS A 214 -5.51 -5.12 -9.08
CA HIS A 214 -4.84 -5.62 -7.89
C HIS A 214 -3.48 -4.95 -7.61
N MET A 215 -3.15 -3.86 -8.32
CA MET A 215 -1.87 -3.15 -8.13
C MET A 215 -1.74 -2.59 -6.71
N HIS A 216 -2.80 -1.99 -6.16
CA HIS A 216 -2.79 -1.43 -4.81
C HIS A 216 -2.66 -2.53 -3.76
N ASP A 217 -3.46 -3.58 -3.88
CA ASP A 217 -3.40 -4.73 -2.98
C ASP A 217 -2.01 -5.40 -2.96
N LEU A 218 -1.39 -5.61 -4.13
CA LEU A 218 -0.01 -6.13 -4.19
C LEU A 218 0.98 -5.24 -3.41
N LYS A 219 0.80 -3.92 -3.42
CA LYS A 219 1.62 -2.99 -2.65
C LYS A 219 1.34 -3.07 -1.17
N ASP A 220 0.07 -3.17 -0.78
CA ASP A 220 -0.36 -3.24 0.61
C ASP A 220 0.14 -4.54 1.26
N VAL A 221 -0.02 -5.69 0.60
CA VAL A 221 0.55 -6.97 1.06
C VAL A 221 2.08 -6.91 1.16
N THR A 222 2.74 -6.25 0.22
CA THR A 222 4.20 -6.06 0.29
C THR A 222 4.61 -5.22 1.49
N CYS A 223 3.82 -4.21 1.85
CA CYS A 223 4.09 -3.36 3.00
C CYS A 223 3.79 -4.07 4.33
N ASP A 224 2.56 -4.56 4.49
CA ASP A 224 2.02 -5.02 5.76
C ASP A 224 2.50 -6.43 6.14
N VAL A 225 2.81 -7.26 5.13
CA VAL A 225 3.25 -8.64 5.35
C VAL A 225 4.75 -8.74 5.13
N HIS A 226 5.21 -8.58 3.89
CA HIS A 226 6.60 -8.90 3.55
C HIS A 226 7.60 -7.94 4.19
N TYR A 227 7.36 -6.63 4.09
CA TYR A 227 8.26 -5.62 4.64
C TYR A 227 8.21 -5.58 6.17
N GLU A 228 7.03 -5.64 6.80
CA GLU A 228 6.95 -5.68 8.28
C GLU A 228 7.58 -6.95 8.87
N ASN A 229 7.47 -8.10 8.22
CA ASN A 229 8.19 -9.31 8.64
C ASN A 229 9.71 -9.11 8.59
N TYR A 230 10.22 -8.54 7.50
CA TYR A 230 11.65 -8.21 7.37
C TYR A 230 12.09 -7.19 8.43
N ARG A 231 11.31 -6.12 8.61
CA ARG A 231 11.55 -5.06 9.59
C ARG A 231 11.60 -5.60 11.01
N ALA A 232 10.66 -6.46 11.38
CA ALA A 232 10.63 -7.13 12.67
C ALA A 232 11.90 -7.98 12.90
N GLN A 233 12.33 -8.75 11.88
CA GLN A 233 13.57 -9.54 11.94
C GLN A 233 14.82 -8.65 12.10
N CYS A 234 14.92 -7.56 11.33
CA CYS A 234 16.04 -6.62 11.44
C CYS A 234 16.13 -5.97 12.82
N ILE A 235 15.01 -5.49 13.37
CA ILE A 235 14.96 -4.87 14.70
C ILE A 235 15.40 -5.90 15.77
N GLN A 236 14.89 -7.13 15.70
CA GLN A 236 15.30 -8.20 16.62
C GLN A 236 16.80 -8.49 16.54
N GLN A 237 17.38 -8.55 15.34
CA GLN A 237 18.81 -8.76 15.16
C GLN A 237 19.63 -7.61 15.75
N MET A 238 19.23 -6.36 15.55
CA MET A 238 19.92 -5.19 16.12
C MET A 238 19.89 -5.22 17.65
N THR A 239 18.73 -5.51 18.25
CA THR A 239 18.61 -5.69 19.71
C THR A 239 19.47 -6.85 20.21
N SER A 240 19.53 -7.96 19.47
CA SER A 240 20.35 -9.12 19.85
C SER A 240 21.85 -8.84 19.81
N LYS A 241 22.34 -8.11 18.78
CA LYS A 241 23.76 -7.73 18.64
C LYS A 241 24.19 -6.78 19.75
N LEU A 242 23.35 -5.80 20.10
CA LEU A 242 23.57 -4.93 21.27
C LEU A 242 23.65 -5.73 22.59
N THR A 243 22.92 -6.85 22.67
CA THR A 243 22.96 -7.74 23.84
C THR A 243 24.18 -8.67 23.84
N GLN A 244 24.75 -8.95 22.67
CA GLN A 244 25.85 -9.90 22.48
C GLN A 244 27.23 -9.25 22.52
N GLU A 245 27.38 -7.99 22.08
CA GLU A 245 28.61 -7.21 22.30
C GLU A 245 28.90 -7.03 23.80
N ASN A 246 27.86 -6.96 24.64
CA ASN A 246 27.99 -6.97 26.10
C ASN A 246 28.40 -8.33 26.70
N ARG A 247 28.55 -9.41 25.90
CA ARG A 247 28.86 -10.77 26.39
C ARG A 247 30.23 -11.30 25.98
N MET A 248 31.02 -10.57 25.19
CA MET A 248 32.23 -11.13 24.54
C MET A 248 33.59 -10.75 25.16
N ASP A 249 33.60 -10.31 26.42
CA ASP A 249 34.81 -10.30 27.26
C ASP A 249 34.55 -11.03 28.59
N SER A 250 34.83 -12.34 28.63
CA SER A 250 35.42 -13.10 29.76
C SER A 250 35.10 -14.62 29.69
N PRO A 251 36.11 -15.51 29.82
CA PRO A 251 35.90 -16.94 30.07
C PRO A 251 35.69 -17.19 31.58
N ILE A 252 34.59 -17.87 31.92
CA ILE A 252 34.10 -18.13 33.29
C ILE A 252 34.71 -19.44 33.87
N PRO A 253 34.66 -19.68 35.20
CA PRO A 253 33.68 -20.68 35.64
C PRO A 253 32.83 -20.31 36.88
N ILE A 254 31.51 -20.41 36.68
CA ILE A 254 30.40 -20.85 37.56
C ILE A 254 30.07 -20.04 38.86
N LEU A 255 28.96 -19.26 38.75
CA LEU A 255 27.91 -18.81 39.73
C LEU A 255 28.32 -18.23 41.12
N PRO A 256 27.62 -17.20 41.66
CA PRO A 256 26.19 -16.86 41.49
C PRO A 256 25.91 -15.43 40.97
N LEU A 257 24.66 -15.22 40.51
CA LEU A 257 23.97 -13.97 40.15
C LEU A 257 24.82 -12.66 40.10
N PRO A 258 24.98 -12.01 38.92
CA PRO A 258 25.54 -10.68 38.87
C PRO A 258 24.50 -9.67 39.38
N THR A 259 24.86 -8.98 40.45
CA THR A 259 24.39 -7.62 40.74
C THR A 259 24.56 -6.74 39.50
N PRO A 260 23.65 -5.79 39.22
CA PRO A 260 23.81 -4.86 38.11
C PRO A 260 25.13 -4.08 38.25
N ASP A 261 25.87 -3.93 37.16
CA ASP A 261 27.19 -3.29 37.15
C ASP A 261 27.13 -1.87 37.71
N VAL A 262 28.12 -1.53 38.54
CA VAL A 262 28.29 -0.22 39.18
C VAL A 262 28.34 0.92 38.14
N GLU A 263 28.72 0.63 36.89
CA GLU A 263 28.70 1.60 35.79
C GLU A 263 27.31 1.78 35.16
N THR A 264 26.51 0.73 35.03
CA THR A 264 25.10 0.88 34.60
C THR A 264 24.26 1.51 35.70
N GLU A 265 24.50 1.21 36.98
CA GLU A 265 23.88 1.96 38.09
C GLU A 265 24.29 3.43 38.07
N LYS A 266 25.54 3.78 37.75
CA LYS A 266 25.96 5.18 37.59
C LYS A 266 25.30 5.86 36.39
N LEU A 267 25.19 5.20 35.24
CA LEU A 267 24.53 5.78 34.07
C LEU A 267 23.01 5.89 34.26
N ILE A 268 22.36 4.90 34.87
CA ILE A 268 20.93 4.95 35.21
C ILE A 268 20.70 6.07 36.22
N LYS A 269 21.55 6.22 37.23
CA LYS A 269 21.46 7.29 38.22
C LYS A 269 21.72 8.68 37.61
N MET A 270 22.71 8.81 36.72
CA MET A 270 22.95 10.07 35.97
C MET A 270 21.77 10.41 35.05
N LYS A 271 21.09 9.43 34.46
CA LYS A 271 19.92 9.65 33.59
C LYS A 271 18.62 9.86 34.37
N ASP A 272 18.50 9.29 35.57
CA ASP A 272 17.41 9.56 36.53
C ASP A 272 17.52 10.96 37.15
N GLU A 273 18.73 11.53 37.23
CA GLU A 273 19.01 12.93 37.60
C GLU A 273 18.63 13.93 36.47
N GLU A 274 18.39 13.46 35.24
CA GLU A 274 18.05 14.30 34.08
C GLU A 274 16.55 14.47 33.84
N LEU A 275 15.66 13.87 34.64
CA LEU A 275 14.20 13.94 34.42
C LEU A 275 13.46 14.92 35.34
N HIS A 276 13.99 15.24 36.52
CA HIS A 276 13.41 16.26 37.39
C HIS A 276 13.66 17.68 36.84
N ASP A 277 12.82 18.65 37.21
CA ASP A 277 12.98 20.08 36.86
C ASP A 277 13.06 20.39 35.35
N ASN A 278 12.40 19.58 34.52
CA ASN A 278 12.27 19.82 33.07
C ASN A 278 10.90 20.41 32.72
N GLN A 279 10.59 20.42 31.42
CA GLN A 279 9.33 20.89 30.86
C GLN A 279 8.39 19.73 30.45
N LEU A 280 8.45 18.59 31.12
CA LEU A 280 7.59 17.44 30.81
C LEU A 280 6.15 17.71 31.24
N SER A 281 5.22 17.63 30.28
CA SER A 281 3.79 17.83 30.50
C SER A 281 3.01 16.52 30.63
N SER A 282 3.47 15.43 29.99
CA SER A 282 2.86 14.10 30.02
C SER A 282 3.92 13.02 29.73
N LEU A 283 3.65 11.77 30.13
CA LEU A 283 4.45 10.61 29.73
C LEU A 283 3.61 9.69 28.84
N PRO A 284 4.15 9.20 27.70
CA PRO A 284 3.49 8.19 26.89
C PRO A 284 3.18 6.91 27.69
N ASN A 285 2.02 6.32 27.41
CA ASN A 285 1.63 5.04 28.00
C ASN A 285 2.66 3.96 27.67
N GLY A 286 3.06 3.17 28.67
CA GLY A 286 3.98 2.05 28.51
C GLY A 286 5.47 2.41 28.46
N LEU A 287 5.84 3.70 28.53
CA LEU A 287 7.24 4.14 28.44
C LEU A 287 8.13 3.51 29.52
N LEU A 288 7.61 3.34 30.74
CA LEU A 288 8.36 2.84 31.89
C LEU A 288 8.17 1.32 32.11
N ASP A 289 7.35 0.65 31.28
CA ASP A 289 7.01 -0.76 31.46
C ASP A 289 8.13 -1.71 30.96
N GLY A 290 8.95 -1.24 30.02
CA GLY A 290 10.09 -1.97 29.46
C GLY A 290 11.39 -1.88 30.28
N LEU A 291 11.38 -1.25 31.45
CA LEU A 291 12.56 -0.96 32.26
C LEU A 291 12.52 -1.68 33.63
N PRO A 292 12.71 -3.01 33.69
CA PRO A 292 12.60 -3.78 34.94
C PRO A 292 13.71 -3.51 35.96
N ALA A 293 14.79 -2.84 35.55
CA ALA A 293 15.93 -2.48 36.42
C ALA A 293 15.79 -1.09 37.06
N LEU A 294 14.79 -0.29 36.67
CA LEU A 294 14.60 1.08 37.13
C LEU A 294 13.98 1.08 38.54
N ARG A 295 14.80 1.31 39.57
CA ARG A 295 14.37 1.24 40.98
C ARG A 295 13.74 2.53 41.50
N THR A 296 14.12 3.68 40.95
CA THR A 296 13.69 5.02 41.39
C THR A 296 13.72 5.97 40.20
N VAL A 297 12.72 6.85 40.03
CA VAL A 297 12.73 7.89 38.98
C VAL A 297 12.39 9.23 39.62
N THR A 298 13.17 10.26 39.35
CA THR A 298 12.86 11.60 39.86
C THR A 298 12.03 12.37 38.82
N LEU A 299 10.75 12.61 39.12
CA LEU A 299 9.79 13.27 38.21
C LEU A 299 9.22 14.59 38.77
N HIS A 300 9.81 15.09 39.87
CA HIS A 300 9.41 16.37 40.46
C HIS A 300 9.87 17.55 39.58
N GLY A 301 9.35 18.75 39.85
CA GLY A 301 9.78 19.96 39.14
C GLY A 301 9.27 20.12 37.69
N ASN A 302 8.46 19.18 37.20
CA ASN A 302 7.90 19.23 35.85
C ASN A 302 6.46 19.77 35.81
N PRO A 303 6.06 20.50 34.75
CA PRO A 303 4.73 21.09 34.62
C PRO A 303 3.67 20.06 34.16
N TRP A 304 3.37 19.07 35.00
CA TRP A 304 2.44 17.98 34.68
C TRP A 304 1.02 18.47 34.34
N VAL A 305 0.50 18.02 33.20
CA VAL A 305 -0.89 18.22 32.78
C VAL A 305 -1.70 17.01 33.28
N CYS A 306 -2.58 17.26 34.23
CA CYS A 306 -3.41 16.26 34.89
C CYS A 306 -4.72 16.00 34.13
N ASP A 307 -4.57 15.52 32.90
CA ASP A 307 -5.65 15.01 32.05
C ASP A 307 -5.63 13.47 31.98
N CYS A 308 -6.41 12.89 31.06
CA CYS A 308 -6.50 11.44 30.90
C CYS A 308 -5.18 10.78 30.43
N GLY A 309 -4.24 11.54 29.87
CA GLY A 309 -2.89 11.04 29.58
C GLY A 309 -2.06 10.76 30.84
N LEU A 310 -2.43 11.35 31.98
CA LEU A 310 -1.72 11.18 33.24
C LEU A 310 -2.09 9.89 34.00
N LEU A 311 -3.12 9.17 33.55
CA LEU A 311 -3.60 7.95 34.22
C LEU A 311 -2.53 6.85 34.27
N TYR A 312 -1.71 6.73 33.23
CA TYR A 312 -0.59 5.81 33.20
C TYR A 312 0.45 6.14 34.27
N LEU A 313 0.92 7.40 34.31
CA LEU A 313 1.89 7.85 35.30
C LEU A 313 1.37 7.66 36.72
N ARG A 314 0.10 8.03 36.98
CA ARG A 314 -0.55 7.81 38.29
C ARG A 314 -0.56 6.33 38.69
N SER A 315 -0.92 5.44 37.77
CA SER A 315 -0.95 3.99 38.00
C SER A 315 0.43 3.43 38.27
N TRP A 316 1.43 3.90 37.53
CA TRP A 316 2.84 3.52 37.71
C TRP A 316 3.38 3.97 39.08
N LEU A 317 3.10 5.21 39.51
CA LEU A 317 3.51 5.73 40.82
C LEU A 317 2.90 4.93 41.98
N LEU A 318 1.64 4.49 41.86
CA LEU A 318 0.96 3.69 42.89
C LEU A 318 1.56 2.28 43.05
N LYS A 319 2.21 1.77 42.00
CA LYS A 319 2.81 0.43 41.96
C LYS A 319 4.20 0.36 42.59
N GLN A 320 4.84 1.49 42.89
CA GLN A 320 6.18 1.54 43.49
C GLN A 320 6.16 1.18 44.98
N GLU A 321 7.19 0.45 45.43
CA GLU A 321 7.36 0.02 46.84
C GLU A 321 7.64 1.22 47.77
N ASP A 322 8.50 2.16 47.37
CA ASP A 322 8.83 3.36 48.14
C ASP A 322 8.09 4.61 47.65
N ARG A 323 6.86 4.79 48.13
CA ARG A 323 6.01 5.95 47.81
C ARG A 323 6.49 7.26 48.42
N SER A 324 7.48 7.24 49.32
CA SER A 324 7.94 8.44 50.01
C SER A 324 8.72 9.38 49.08
N LEU A 325 9.38 8.82 48.07
CA LEU A 325 10.21 9.54 47.08
C LEU A 325 9.40 10.37 46.07
N TYR A 326 8.11 10.06 45.91
CA TYR A 326 7.26 10.65 44.87
C TYR A 326 6.26 11.70 45.40
N ARG A 327 6.45 12.15 46.64
CA ARG A 327 5.56 13.11 47.32
C ARG A 327 5.60 14.54 46.77
N ASN A 328 6.50 14.83 45.84
CA ASN A 328 6.73 16.17 45.29
C ASN A 328 6.24 16.31 43.84
N ILE A 329 5.42 15.38 43.34
CA ILE A 329 4.88 15.41 41.98
C ILE A 329 3.48 16.03 42.01
N THR A 330 3.37 17.26 41.52
CA THR A 330 2.13 18.06 41.52
C THR A 330 1.66 18.41 40.11
N CYS A 331 0.36 18.59 39.96
CA CYS A 331 -0.25 19.12 38.74
C CYS A 331 0.08 20.60 38.51
N SER A 332 0.45 20.96 37.28
CA SER A 332 0.53 22.36 36.84
C SER A 332 -0.72 22.83 36.10
N SER A 333 -1.48 21.91 35.51
CA SER A 333 -2.70 22.17 34.73
C SER A 333 -3.63 20.95 34.85
N PRO A 334 -4.98 21.08 34.71
CA PRO A 334 -5.77 22.30 34.55
C PRO A 334 -5.89 23.13 35.84
N PRO A 335 -6.37 24.40 35.78
CA PRO A 335 -6.46 25.29 36.94
C PRO A 335 -7.23 24.71 38.15
N GLY A 336 -8.19 23.81 37.91
CA GLY A 336 -8.95 23.13 38.97
C GLY A 336 -8.17 22.05 39.74
N LEU A 337 -7.05 21.56 39.18
CA LEU A 337 -6.20 20.53 39.77
C LEU A 337 -4.79 21.03 40.11
N GLN A 338 -4.47 22.29 39.81
CA GLN A 338 -3.15 22.87 40.03
C GLN A 338 -2.70 22.75 41.50
N GLY A 339 -1.46 22.30 41.71
CA GLY A 339 -0.88 22.10 43.04
C GLY A 339 -1.31 20.82 43.74
N ARG A 340 -2.26 20.04 43.19
CA ARG A 340 -2.61 18.72 43.74
C ARG A 340 -1.56 17.67 43.40
N LEU A 341 -1.37 16.73 44.31
CA LEU A 341 -0.44 15.61 44.16
C LEU A 341 -1.00 14.54 43.23
N VAL A 342 -0.21 14.16 42.22
CA VAL A 342 -0.64 13.22 41.17
C VAL A 342 -1.07 11.87 41.75
N MET A 343 -0.37 11.38 42.79
CA MET A 343 -0.71 10.10 43.44
C MET A 343 -2.07 10.11 44.17
N TYR A 344 -2.55 11.27 44.60
CA TYR A 344 -3.77 11.42 45.39
C TYR A 344 -4.97 11.95 44.60
N LEU A 345 -4.81 12.18 43.29
CA LEU A 345 -5.93 12.50 42.43
C LEU A 345 -6.91 11.33 42.39
N VAL A 346 -8.21 11.62 42.43
CA VAL A 346 -9.25 10.62 42.19
C VAL A 346 -9.43 10.45 40.68
N GLU A 347 -9.64 9.22 40.21
CA GLU A 347 -9.75 8.92 38.78
C GLU A 347 -10.88 9.70 38.11
N GLU A 348 -12.00 9.88 38.80
CA GLU A 348 -13.15 10.66 38.32
C GLU A 348 -12.80 12.15 38.09
N GLU A 349 -11.96 12.76 38.95
CA GLU A 349 -11.53 14.16 38.81
C GLU A 349 -10.65 14.35 37.55
N VAL A 350 -9.82 13.36 37.24
CA VAL A 350 -8.92 13.35 36.06
C VAL A 350 -9.73 13.10 34.77
N LEU A 351 -10.68 12.17 34.81
CA LEU A 351 -11.55 11.86 33.67
C LEU A 351 -12.51 13.01 33.34
N GLN A 352 -13.02 13.73 34.35
CA GLN A 352 -13.87 14.90 34.15
C GLN A 352 -13.12 16.04 33.43
N SER A 353 -11.80 16.14 33.62
CA SER A 353 -10.94 17.10 32.92
C SER A 353 -10.78 16.77 31.42
N CYS A 354 -10.94 15.50 31.00
CA CYS A 354 -10.89 15.12 29.58
C CYS A 354 -12.18 15.37 28.79
N ARG A 355 -13.33 15.53 29.47
CA ARG A 355 -14.63 15.81 28.81
C ARG A 355 -14.70 17.18 28.12
N TYR A 356 -13.77 18.09 28.40
CA TYR A 356 -13.81 19.45 27.85
C TYR A 356 -13.18 19.58 26.45
N TRP A 357 -12.26 18.68 26.05
CA TRP A 357 -11.55 18.78 24.78
C TRP A 357 -12.32 18.13 23.61
N TYR A 358 -12.84 16.92 23.81
CA TYR A 358 -13.64 16.21 22.81
C TYR A 358 -14.99 16.89 22.50
N CYS A 359 -15.64 17.50 23.50
CA CYS A 359 -16.90 18.22 23.29
C CYS A 359 -16.72 19.50 22.46
N ASN A 360 -15.60 20.22 22.60
CA ASN A 360 -15.32 21.42 21.80
C ASN A 360 -14.97 21.07 20.34
N LEU A 361 -14.23 19.98 20.11
CA LEU A 361 -13.92 19.52 18.76
C LEU A 361 -15.17 19.00 18.03
N ALA A 362 -16.03 18.26 18.73
CA ALA A 362 -17.31 17.81 18.19
C ALA A 362 -18.22 19.01 17.85
N LEU A 363 -18.35 19.99 18.75
CA LEU A 363 -19.15 21.20 18.50
C LEU A 363 -18.60 22.00 17.30
N ALA A 364 -17.28 22.19 17.22
CA ALA A 364 -16.64 22.88 16.10
C ALA A 364 -16.87 22.15 14.76
N SER A 365 -16.77 20.81 14.76
CA SER A 365 -17.03 20.00 13.56
C SER A 365 -18.49 20.10 13.11
N GLN A 366 -19.46 20.12 14.04
CA GLN A 366 -20.88 20.26 13.72
C GLN A 366 -21.23 21.65 13.20
N VAL A 367 -20.65 22.71 13.78
CA VAL A 367 -20.83 24.08 13.27
C VAL A 367 -20.24 24.22 11.87
N SER A 368 -19.06 23.65 11.61
CA SER A 368 -18.42 23.68 10.29
C SER A 368 -19.25 22.94 9.23
N LEU A 369 -19.79 21.77 9.57
CA LEU A 369 -20.71 21.02 8.71
C LEU A 369 -21.99 21.82 8.40
N MET A 370 -22.58 22.47 9.40
CA MET A 370 -23.77 23.30 9.19
C MET A 370 -23.49 24.50 8.27
N VAL A 371 -22.35 25.17 8.45
CA VAL A 371 -21.93 26.27 7.55
C VAL A 371 -21.74 25.75 6.13
N PHE A 372 -21.12 24.58 5.95
CA PHE A 372 -20.91 23.99 4.63
C PHE A 372 -22.24 23.64 3.93
N ILE A 373 -23.19 23.03 4.65
CA ILE A 373 -24.52 22.71 4.12
C ILE A 373 -25.27 23.99 3.71
N VAL A 374 -25.23 25.04 4.53
CA VAL A 374 -25.86 26.33 4.22
C VAL A 374 -25.22 26.97 2.97
N MET A 375 -23.89 26.94 2.86
CA MET A 375 -23.19 27.45 1.68
C MET A 375 -23.54 26.67 0.40
N GLN A 376 -23.65 25.34 0.48
CA GLN A 376 -24.09 24.52 -0.65
C GLN A 376 -25.54 24.80 -1.05
N ALA A 377 -26.44 25.00 -0.07
CA ALA A 377 -27.83 25.35 -0.34
C ALA A 377 -27.95 26.72 -1.03
N ILE A 378 -27.15 27.71 -0.61
CA ILE A 378 -27.10 29.03 -1.25
C ILE A 378 -26.58 28.92 -2.68
N LEU A 379 -25.51 28.15 -2.92
CA LEU A 379 -24.98 27.93 -4.27
C LEU A 379 -25.98 27.24 -5.19
N LEU A 380 -26.69 26.23 -4.69
CA LEU A 380 -27.78 25.57 -5.44
C LEU A 380 -28.92 26.54 -5.75
N LEU A 381 -29.31 27.39 -4.80
CA LEU A 381 -30.33 28.40 -5.03
C LEU A 381 -29.89 29.39 -6.12
N PHE A 382 -28.64 29.87 -6.06
CA PHE A 382 -28.07 30.74 -7.08
C PHE A 382 -28.02 30.06 -8.45
N LEU A 383 -27.66 28.79 -8.52
CA LEU A 383 -27.63 28.01 -9.75
C LEU A 383 -29.05 27.87 -10.33
N ILE A 384 -30.05 27.57 -9.51
CA ILE A 384 -31.45 27.49 -9.93
C ILE A 384 -31.97 28.85 -10.41
N LEU A 385 -31.66 29.94 -9.70
CA LEU A 385 -32.02 31.30 -10.11
C LEU A 385 -31.34 31.69 -11.42
N PHE A 386 -30.07 31.33 -11.59
CA PHE A 386 -29.33 31.55 -12.82
C PHE A 386 -29.93 30.77 -13.98
N LEU A 387 -30.25 29.49 -13.80
CA LEU A 387 -30.89 28.65 -14.81
C LEU A 387 -32.28 29.19 -15.20
N ARG A 388 -33.11 29.58 -14.22
CA ARG A 388 -34.43 30.20 -14.50
C ARG A 388 -34.30 31.54 -15.23
N ARG A 389 -33.30 32.35 -14.87
CA ARG A 389 -33.02 33.62 -15.56
C ARG A 389 -32.52 33.37 -16.98
N PHE A 390 -31.70 32.34 -17.17
CA PHE A 390 -31.21 31.93 -18.48
C PHE A 390 -32.33 31.38 -19.36
N GLU A 391 -33.24 30.56 -18.80
CA GLU A 391 -34.45 30.12 -19.49
C GLU A 391 -35.31 31.29 -19.94
N LYS A 392 -35.53 32.28 -19.05
CA LYS A 392 -36.31 33.48 -19.38
C LYS A 392 -35.65 34.30 -20.50
N LEU A 393 -34.34 34.51 -20.44
CA LEU A 393 -33.58 35.18 -21.51
C LEU A 393 -33.61 34.38 -22.83
N SER A 394 -33.57 33.04 -22.75
CA SER A 394 -33.67 32.19 -23.93
C SER A 394 -35.06 32.23 -24.57
N GLN A 395 -36.12 32.38 -23.78
CA GLN A 395 -37.48 32.56 -24.27
C GLN A 395 -37.67 33.93 -24.93
N GLU A 396 -37.15 35.00 -24.32
CA GLU A 396 -37.17 36.34 -24.92
C GLU A 396 -36.41 36.36 -26.25
N ALA A 397 -35.23 35.72 -26.32
CA ALA A 397 -34.47 35.60 -27.57
C ALA A 397 -35.20 34.78 -28.65
N ARG A 398 -35.94 33.73 -28.27
CA ARG A 398 -36.79 32.95 -29.20
C ARG A 398 -37.96 33.78 -29.73
N HIS A 399 -38.63 34.57 -28.88
CA HIS A 399 -39.69 35.47 -29.32
C HIS A 399 -39.17 36.53 -30.31
N THR A 400 -38.00 37.13 -30.08
CA THR A 400 -37.40 38.08 -31.04
C THR A 400 -36.99 37.40 -32.37
N ALA A 401 -36.54 36.14 -32.31
CA ALA A 401 -36.27 35.35 -33.51
C ALA A 401 -37.55 35.03 -34.31
N GLU A 402 -38.63 34.64 -33.64
CA GLU A 402 -39.93 34.39 -34.29
C GLU A 402 -40.54 35.67 -34.87
N GLU A 403 -40.47 36.80 -34.18
CA GLU A 403 -40.94 38.10 -34.70
C GLU A 403 -40.17 38.53 -35.96
N SER A 404 -38.85 38.33 -35.98
CA SER A 404 -38.01 38.64 -37.17
C SER A 404 -38.22 37.70 -38.35
N LEU A 405 -38.68 36.47 -38.12
CA LEU A 405 -39.12 35.53 -39.16
C LEU A 405 -40.51 35.91 -39.70
N THR A 406 -41.48 36.22 -38.83
CA THR A 406 -42.83 36.65 -39.26
C THR A 406 -42.86 38.03 -39.92
N GLY A 407 -41.97 38.94 -39.56
CA GLY A 407 -41.82 40.25 -40.21
C GLY A 407 -41.21 40.17 -41.63
N ARG A 408 -40.66 39.00 -42.02
CA ARG A 408 -40.07 38.77 -43.33
C ARG A 408 -41.02 38.06 -44.31
N GLU A 409 -42.10 37.47 -43.82
CA GLU A 409 -43.14 36.82 -44.64
C GLU A 409 -44.31 37.74 -45.02
N THR A 410 -44.47 38.90 -44.39
CA THR A 410 -45.53 39.88 -44.72
C THR A 410 -45.09 41.00 -45.68
N GLY A 411 -43.89 40.91 -46.25
CA GLY A 411 -43.28 41.94 -47.11
C GLY A 411 -43.02 41.56 -48.57
N SER A 412 -43.52 40.42 -49.05
CA SER A 412 -43.26 39.96 -50.43
C SER A 412 -44.48 39.34 -51.11
N ASP A 413 -45.56 40.12 -51.18
CA ASP A 413 -46.62 39.94 -52.18
C ASP A 413 -46.99 41.33 -52.72
N ASN A 414 -46.22 41.81 -53.70
CA ASN A 414 -46.69 42.81 -54.65
C ASN A 414 -46.34 42.34 -56.06
N GLU A 415 -47.41 41.83 -56.66
CA GLU A 415 -47.71 41.49 -58.05
C GLU A 415 -46.81 42.10 -59.14
N PHE A 416 -46.36 41.18 -60.00
CA PHE A 416 -45.65 41.38 -61.26
C PHE A 416 -46.66 41.75 -62.35
N VAL A 417 -46.56 42.94 -62.97
CA VAL A 417 -47.29 43.29 -64.21
C VAL A 417 -46.37 43.03 -65.42
N PRO A 418 -46.80 42.30 -66.47
CA PRO A 418 -45.92 41.77 -67.48
C PRO A 418 -45.67 42.77 -68.62
N LEU A 419 -44.42 42.85 -69.09
CA LEU A 419 -44.07 43.43 -70.38
C LEU A 419 -43.18 42.44 -71.14
N LYS A 420 -43.74 41.83 -72.18
CA LYS A 420 -42.95 41.29 -73.29
C LYS A 420 -43.63 41.62 -74.63
N GLU A 421 -42.81 42.21 -75.48
CA GLU A 421 -43.04 42.88 -76.76
C GLU A 421 -43.66 42.01 -77.87
N ARG A 422 -44.39 42.67 -78.78
CA ARG A 422 -44.05 42.79 -80.21
C ARG A 422 -45.12 43.59 -80.97
N THR A 423 -44.72 44.65 -81.68
CA THR A 423 -44.62 44.72 -83.15
C THR A 423 -44.39 46.16 -83.63
N GLU A 424 -43.38 46.28 -84.52
CA GLU A 424 -43.05 47.34 -85.50
C GLU A 424 -42.49 48.69 -85.02
#